data_AF-V7CDG7-F1
#
_entry.id   AF-V7CDG7-F1
#
_cell.length_a   1.000
_cell.length_b   1.000
_cell.length_c   1.000
_cell.angle_alpha   90.00
_cell.angle_beta   90.00
_cell.angle_gamma   90.00
#
_symmetry.space_group_name_H-M   'P 1'
#
loop_
_entity.id
_entity.type
_entity.pdbx_description
1 polymer ?
#
loop_
_entity_poly.entity_id
_entity_poly.type
_entity_poly.pdbx_seq_one_letter_code
_entity_poly.pdbx_strand_id
1 'polypeptide(L)'
;MEGEDAAMAPLPEAFVHFLEANGLDPTLYTAIDSTPRYIRVKPGCEACIEEVEAEVKCNLEKLEWLPAFFSLPPHVQIAGSRAYREGKIYGIDAASGAAVMALNVSPGDHVLDLCAAPGAKLCMILDLLGDSGSVTGVDAARHRLAACRTMLQKYMLGDQCRLFVADGTSFSVIPTRFRSDCESCESGLEERVDVFKEWTSRRPWKERKRASKNGTPQLVSSSQPPELIYYGQHSGVVGLTKGELFKTLSDNEIANNGYDKVLVDAECTHDGSIKHIQKFEHWGWRTFQRRVLDAERTDDLHSLQLNLLTNGFRLLKVGGSLVYSTCSLTVAQNEDVVEQFLKENRTAELIEIDAARNWPCKGGCLPKTWRFDPLTSRTSGLFIAKFTKLVI
;
A
#
# COMPACT_ATOMS: atom_id res chain seq x y z
N MET A 1 -34.52 19.30 25.92
CA MET A 1 -33.56 18.61 26.78
C MET A 1 -32.29 18.53 25.97
N GLU A 2 -31.29 19.26 26.45
CA GLU A 2 -30.13 19.74 25.71
C GLU A 2 -29.31 18.59 25.12
N GLY A 3 -28.92 18.73 23.86
CA GLY A 3 -27.88 17.90 23.27
C GLY A 3 -26.55 18.40 23.82
N GLU A 4 -25.91 17.61 24.66
CA GLU A 4 -24.51 17.81 25.00
C GLU A 4 -23.69 17.64 23.72
N ASP A 5 -23.26 18.77 23.15
CA ASP A 5 -22.09 18.81 22.27
C ASP A 5 -20.95 18.14 23.05
N ALA A 6 -20.51 16.98 22.58
CA ALA A 6 -19.31 16.32 23.08
C ALA A 6 -18.09 17.17 22.67
N ALA A 7 -17.85 18.26 23.38
CA ALA A 7 -16.63 19.05 23.24
C ALA A 7 -15.45 18.15 23.62
N MET A 8 -14.58 17.91 22.64
CA MET A 8 -13.41 17.04 22.79
C MET A 8 -12.52 17.52 23.94
N ALA A 9 -11.95 16.57 24.69
CA ALA A 9 -10.89 16.87 25.64
C ALA A 9 -9.71 17.52 24.88
N PRO A 10 -9.09 18.60 25.42
CA PRO A 10 -8.00 19.28 24.75
C PRO A 10 -6.84 18.32 24.47
N LEU A 11 -6.18 18.50 23.32
CA LEU A 11 -4.97 17.75 22.98
C LEU A 11 -3.94 17.88 24.12
N PRO A 12 -3.25 16.79 24.51
CA PRO A 12 -2.28 16.88 25.61
C PRO A 12 -1.14 17.85 25.28
N GLU A 13 -0.67 18.60 26.28
CA GLU A 13 0.33 19.67 26.11
C GLU A 13 1.62 19.20 25.41
N ALA A 14 2.13 18.03 25.80
CA ALA A 14 3.31 17.42 25.16
C ALA A 14 3.10 17.15 23.65
N PHE A 15 1.86 16.95 23.22
CA PHE A 15 1.53 16.79 21.81
C PHE A 15 1.50 18.11 21.08
N VAL A 16 0.84 19.12 21.65
CA VAL A 16 0.78 20.46 21.07
C VAL A 16 2.20 20.98 20.86
N HIS A 17 3.07 20.83 21.85
CA HIS A 17 4.48 21.19 21.72
C HIS A 17 5.21 20.41 20.62
N PHE A 18 4.93 19.12 20.44
CA PHE A 18 5.50 18.34 19.33
C PHE A 18 5.01 18.84 17.98
N LEU A 19 3.71 19.12 17.85
CA LEU A 19 3.13 19.64 16.62
C LEU A 19 3.76 20.99 16.27
N GLU A 20 3.83 21.91 17.23
CA GLU A 20 4.48 23.21 17.06
C GLU A 20 5.97 23.07 16.68
N ALA A 21 6.72 22.18 17.35
CA ALA A 21 8.12 21.92 17.03
C ALA A 21 8.34 21.35 15.61
N ASN A 22 7.31 20.71 15.03
CA ASN A 22 7.32 20.17 13.67
C ASN A 22 6.58 21.06 12.66
N GLY A 23 6.16 22.27 13.07
CA GLY A 23 5.42 23.19 12.20
C GLY A 23 4.02 22.71 11.81
N LEU A 24 3.43 21.82 12.59
CA LEU A 24 2.10 21.26 12.38
C LEU A 24 1.06 22.04 13.18
N ASP A 25 -0.03 22.43 12.52
CA ASP A 25 -1.14 23.12 13.14
C ASP A 25 -1.99 22.14 13.99
N PRO A 26 -2.15 22.36 15.30
CA PRO A 26 -2.99 21.50 16.16
C PRO A 26 -4.44 21.36 15.68
N THR A 27 -4.97 22.34 14.95
CA THR A 27 -6.34 22.29 14.41
C THR A 27 -6.54 21.15 13.40
N LEU A 28 -5.46 20.64 12.78
CA LEU A 28 -5.47 19.44 11.94
C LEU A 28 -6.10 18.23 12.65
N TYR A 29 -5.89 18.13 13.96
CA TYR A 29 -6.38 17.03 14.78
C TYR A 29 -7.81 17.25 15.28
N THR A 30 -8.24 18.50 15.40
CA THR A 30 -9.65 18.83 15.73
C THR A 30 -10.59 18.64 14.53
N ALA A 31 -10.10 18.77 13.30
CA ALA A 31 -10.89 18.58 12.09
C ALA A 31 -11.21 17.09 11.79
N ILE A 32 -10.57 16.16 12.51
CA ILE A 32 -10.66 14.72 12.27
C ILE A 32 -12.10 14.20 12.36
N ASP A 33 -12.88 14.66 13.34
CA ASP A 33 -14.24 14.19 13.55
C ASP A 33 -15.21 14.65 12.45
N SER A 34 -14.88 15.75 11.79
CA SER A 34 -15.62 16.27 10.63
C SER A 34 -15.14 15.70 9.29
N THR A 35 -14.03 14.96 9.30
CA THR A 35 -13.41 14.48 8.07
C THR A 35 -14.25 13.34 7.46
N PRO A 36 -14.69 13.47 6.19
CA PRO A 36 -15.47 12.44 5.53
C PRO A 36 -14.77 11.09 5.49
N ARG A 37 -15.57 10.04 5.41
CA ARG A 37 -15.10 8.72 4.98
C ARG A 37 -15.26 8.61 3.48
N TYR A 38 -14.52 7.66 2.91
CA TYR A 38 -14.48 7.46 1.47
C TYR A 38 -14.72 6.00 1.11
N ILE A 39 -15.44 5.81 0.02
CA ILE A 39 -15.51 4.54 -0.69
C ILE A 39 -14.98 4.69 -2.10
N ARG A 40 -14.46 3.58 -2.62
CA ARG A 40 -14.19 3.40 -4.03
C ARG A 40 -15.16 2.37 -4.60
N VAL A 41 -15.67 2.66 -5.79
CA VAL A 41 -16.48 1.73 -6.60
C VAL A 41 -15.56 0.97 -7.54
N LYS A 42 -15.74 -0.34 -7.67
CA LYS A 42 -15.01 -1.13 -8.67
C LYS A 42 -15.44 -0.71 -10.09
N PRO A 43 -14.53 -0.77 -11.08
CA PRO A 43 -14.88 -0.51 -12.47
C PRO A 43 -16.09 -1.36 -12.91
N GLY A 44 -17.08 -0.71 -13.55
CA GLY A 44 -18.29 -1.38 -14.05
C GLY A 44 -19.39 -1.61 -13.00
N CYS A 45 -19.19 -1.16 -11.76
CA CYS A 45 -20.17 -1.26 -10.67
C CYS A 45 -20.88 0.06 -10.35
N GLU A 46 -20.75 1.09 -11.18
CA GLU A 46 -21.25 2.46 -10.92
C GLU A 46 -22.76 2.50 -10.69
N ALA A 47 -23.52 1.60 -11.35
CA ALA A 47 -24.97 1.48 -11.18
C ALA A 47 -25.40 1.07 -9.74
N CYS A 48 -24.49 0.61 -8.88
CA CYS A 48 -24.84 0.25 -7.50
C CYS A 48 -24.96 1.45 -6.55
N ILE A 49 -24.56 2.66 -6.97
CA ILE A 49 -24.54 3.83 -6.08
C ILE A 49 -25.94 4.19 -5.57
N GLU A 50 -26.95 4.21 -6.42
CA GLU A 50 -28.33 4.54 -6.02
C GLU A 50 -28.86 3.55 -4.95
N GLU A 51 -28.56 2.26 -5.11
CA GLU A 51 -28.91 1.22 -4.13
C GLU A 51 -28.17 1.46 -2.80
N VAL A 52 -26.88 1.80 -2.86
CA VAL A 52 -26.09 2.09 -1.66
C VAL A 52 -26.64 3.30 -0.93
N GLU A 53 -26.95 4.40 -1.62
CA GLU A 53 -27.52 5.62 -1.04
C GLU A 53 -28.84 5.33 -0.30
N ALA A 54 -29.71 4.50 -0.90
CA ALA A 54 -30.96 4.07 -0.28
C ALA A 54 -30.72 3.21 0.98
N GLU A 55 -29.76 2.29 0.94
CA GLU A 55 -29.43 1.40 2.07
C GLU A 55 -28.78 2.16 3.24
N VAL A 56 -27.87 3.09 2.95
CA VAL A 56 -27.16 3.87 3.99
C VAL A 56 -27.91 5.13 4.41
N LYS A 57 -29.01 5.46 3.72
CA LYS A 57 -29.88 6.63 3.97
C LYS A 57 -29.13 7.96 3.90
N CYS A 58 -28.20 8.06 2.95
CA CYS A 58 -27.37 9.24 2.76
C CYS A 58 -26.91 9.31 1.30
N ASN A 59 -26.94 10.51 0.71
CA ASN A 59 -26.40 10.74 -0.62
C ASN A 59 -24.87 10.71 -0.56
N LEU A 60 -24.26 10.08 -1.54
CA LEU A 60 -22.82 9.95 -1.68
C LEU A 60 -22.31 11.07 -2.60
N GLU A 61 -21.31 11.81 -2.14
CA GLU A 61 -20.73 12.90 -2.93
C GLU A 61 -19.59 12.37 -3.78
N LYS A 62 -19.72 12.44 -5.11
CA LYS A 62 -18.65 12.02 -6.04
C LYS A 62 -17.44 12.95 -5.94
N LEU A 63 -16.23 12.39 -5.93
CA LEU A 63 -14.99 13.15 -5.96
C LEU A 63 -14.59 13.43 -7.42
N GLU A 64 -14.69 14.68 -7.86
CA GLU A 64 -14.32 15.06 -9.24
C GLU A 64 -12.81 14.93 -9.53
N TRP A 65 -11.97 15.09 -8.50
CA TRP A 65 -10.52 14.97 -8.63
C TRP A 65 -9.99 13.53 -8.53
N LEU A 66 -10.84 12.58 -8.13
CA LEU A 66 -10.46 11.18 -7.93
C LEU A 66 -11.54 10.22 -8.49
N PRO A 67 -11.31 9.64 -9.68
CA PRO A 67 -12.29 8.78 -10.34
C PRO A 67 -12.74 7.59 -9.49
N ALA A 68 -14.03 7.27 -9.56
CA ALA A 68 -14.68 6.18 -8.84
C ALA A 68 -14.67 6.30 -7.30
N PHE A 69 -14.32 7.46 -6.73
CA PHE A 69 -14.43 7.72 -5.31
C PHE A 69 -15.67 8.54 -4.95
N PHE A 70 -16.23 8.23 -3.79
CA PHE A 70 -17.35 8.95 -3.20
C PHE A 70 -17.08 9.21 -1.72
N SER A 71 -17.40 10.41 -1.24
CA SER A 71 -17.42 10.77 0.18
C SER A 71 -18.76 10.47 0.82
N LEU A 72 -18.69 10.12 2.10
CA LEU A 72 -19.82 9.90 2.99
C LEU A 72 -19.51 10.48 4.37
N PRO A 73 -20.53 10.87 5.15
CA PRO A 73 -20.33 11.34 6.51
C PRO A 73 -19.59 10.33 7.40
N PRO A 74 -18.77 10.79 8.36
CA PRO A 74 -17.89 9.93 9.17
C PRO A 74 -18.59 8.77 9.90
N HIS A 75 -19.82 9.01 10.36
CA HIS A 75 -20.62 8.05 11.13
C HIS A 75 -21.29 6.97 10.26
N VAL A 76 -21.40 7.18 8.95
CA VAL A 76 -22.10 6.25 8.04
C VAL A 76 -21.25 4.99 7.84
N GLN A 77 -21.89 3.82 7.93
CA GLN A 77 -21.24 2.51 7.76
C GLN A 77 -21.77 1.82 6.51
N ILE A 78 -20.84 1.40 5.64
CA ILE A 78 -21.18 0.66 4.42
C ILE A 78 -21.24 -0.85 4.63
N ALA A 79 -20.83 -1.36 5.80
CA ALA A 79 -20.63 -2.79 6.00
C ALA A 79 -21.91 -3.64 5.82
N GLY A 80 -23.07 -3.04 6.08
CA GLY A 80 -24.38 -3.67 5.88
C GLY A 80 -24.88 -3.65 4.43
N SER A 81 -24.31 -2.79 3.57
CA SER A 81 -24.81 -2.60 2.22
C SER A 81 -24.60 -3.85 1.37
N ARG A 82 -25.53 -4.13 0.47
CA ARG A 82 -25.42 -5.26 -0.46
C ARG A 82 -24.20 -5.11 -1.35
N ALA A 83 -23.97 -3.92 -1.90
CA ALA A 83 -22.81 -3.63 -2.74
C ALA A 83 -21.47 -3.90 -2.02
N TYR A 84 -21.35 -3.56 -0.73
CA TYR A 84 -20.14 -3.86 0.03
C TYR A 84 -19.97 -5.36 0.29
N ARG A 85 -21.06 -6.09 0.57
CA ARG A 85 -21.04 -7.54 0.82
C ARG A 85 -20.69 -8.33 -0.44
N GLU A 86 -21.20 -7.89 -1.59
CA GLU A 86 -20.91 -8.46 -2.92
C GLU A 86 -19.55 -8.00 -3.49
N GLY A 87 -18.82 -7.15 -2.76
CA GLY A 87 -17.49 -6.70 -3.16
C GLY A 87 -17.47 -5.67 -4.29
N LYS A 88 -18.59 -5.00 -4.59
CA LYS A 88 -18.69 -3.94 -5.62
C LYS A 88 -18.08 -2.61 -5.18
N ILE A 89 -18.05 -2.36 -3.87
CA ILE A 89 -17.46 -1.17 -3.26
C ILE A 89 -16.55 -1.55 -2.08
N TYR A 90 -15.57 -0.71 -1.79
CA TYR A 90 -14.75 -0.85 -0.59
C TYR A 90 -14.29 0.49 -0.02
N GLY A 91 -14.05 0.50 1.29
CA GLY A 91 -13.53 1.69 1.98
C GLY A 91 -12.03 1.83 1.81
N ILE A 92 -11.60 3.00 1.37
CA ILE A 92 -10.20 3.41 1.26
C ILE A 92 -10.16 4.94 1.34
N ASP A 93 -9.21 5.49 2.10
CA ASP A 93 -9.06 6.95 2.20
C ASP A 93 -8.70 7.56 0.83
N ALA A 94 -9.28 8.71 0.49
CA ALA A 94 -9.07 9.32 -0.83
C ALA A 94 -7.61 9.71 -1.08
N ALA A 95 -6.85 10.12 -0.06
CA ALA A 95 -5.42 10.38 -0.24
C ALA A 95 -4.66 9.08 -0.58
N SER A 96 -5.03 7.96 0.05
CA SER A 96 -4.46 6.65 -0.33
C SER A 96 -4.78 6.26 -1.77
N GLY A 97 -5.98 6.63 -2.27
CA GLY A 97 -6.32 6.51 -3.68
C GLY A 97 -5.45 7.39 -4.58
N ALA A 98 -5.16 8.61 -4.17
CA ALA A 98 -4.27 9.53 -4.89
C ALA A 98 -2.86 8.95 -5.06
N ALA A 99 -2.30 8.28 -4.03
CA ALA A 99 -1.01 7.61 -4.14
C ALA A 99 -1.00 6.50 -5.21
N VAL A 100 -2.09 5.73 -5.32
CA VAL A 100 -2.22 4.72 -6.39
C VAL A 100 -2.40 5.39 -7.75
N MET A 101 -3.16 6.48 -7.85
CA MET A 101 -3.29 7.24 -9.09
C MET A 101 -1.96 7.88 -9.55
N ALA A 102 -1.13 8.35 -8.61
CA ALA A 102 0.20 8.88 -8.89
C ALA A 102 1.08 7.85 -9.62
N LEU A 103 0.91 6.56 -9.29
CA LEU A 103 1.69 5.47 -9.88
C LEU A 103 1.39 5.29 -11.38
N ASN A 104 0.21 5.72 -11.84
CA ASN A 104 -0.24 5.65 -13.24
C ASN A 104 -0.12 4.23 -13.82
N VAL A 105 -0.76 3.27 -13.12
CA VAL A 105 -0.79 1.85 -13.51
C VAL A 105 -1.59 1.68 -14.80
N SER A 106 -1.04 0.92 -15.73
CA SER A 106 -1.69 0.55 -17.00
C SER A 106 -1.85 -0.97 -17.12
N PRO A 107 -2.84 -1.48 -17.88
CA PRO A 107 -2.93 -2.89 -18.20
C PRO A 107 -1.62 -3.43 -18.78
N GLY A 108 -1.18 -4.59 -18.30
CA GLY A 108 0.09 -5.21 -18.68
C GLY A 108 1.28 -4.84 -17.77
N ASP A 109 1.16 -3.83 -16.91
CA ASP A 109 2.21 -3.49 -15.96
C ASP A 109 2.44 -4.62 -14.94
N HIS A 110 3.71 -4.87 -14.61
CA HIS A 110 4.09 -5.63 -13.44
C HIS A 110 4.38 -4.69 -12.28
N VAL A 111 3.55 -4.76 -11.24
CA VAL A 111 3.56 -3.83 -10.11
C VAL A 111 4.05 -4.52 -8.84
N LEU A 112 4.93 -3.86 -8.10
CA LEU A 112 5.34 -4.25 -6.76
C LEU A 112 4.71 -3.32 -5.73
N ASP A 113 4.02 -3.88 -4.74
CA ASP A 113 3.62 -3.18 -3.52
C ASP A 113 4.45 -3.72 -2.35
N LEU A 114 5.45 -2.95 -1.92
CA LEU A 114 6.50 -3.42 -1.01
C LEU A 114 6.07 -3.45 0.46
N CYS A 115 4.93 -2.81 0.77
CA CYS A 115 4.33 -2.72 2.11
C CYS A 115 2.81 -2.92 2.02
N ALA A 116 2.41 -4.04 1.41
CA ALA A 116 1.09 -4.19 0.83
C ALA A 116 -0.06 -4.34 1.83
N ALA A 117 0.19 -4.83 3.04
CA ALA A 117 -0.91 -5.14 3.94
C ALA A 117 -1.47 -3.86 4.59
N PRO A 118 -2.79 -3.73 4.81
CA PRO A 118 -3.82 -4.76 4.72
C PRO A 118 -4.39 -4.99 3.32
N GLY A 119 -3.93 -4.28 2.27
CA GLY A 119 -4.24 -4.63 0.87
C GLY A 119 -5.20 -3.71 0.13
N ALA A 120 -5.60 -2.55 0.68
CA ALA A 120 -6.55 -1.66 0.00
C ALA A 120 -5.94 -1.00 -1.25
N LYS A 121 -4.71 -0.48 -1.15
CA LYS A 121 -3.96 0.07 -2.30
C LYS A 121 -3.64 -1.03 -3.33
N LEU A 122 -3.19 -2.21 -2.87
CA LEU A 122 -2.99 -3.38 -3.70
C LEU A 122 -4.26 -3.81 -4.47
N CYS A 123 -5.43 -3.81 -3.84
CA CYS A 123 -6.70 -4.07 -4.53
C CYS A 123 -7.02 -3.01 -5.58
N MET A 124 -6.76 -1.73 -5.29
CA MET A 124 -6.95 -0.67 -6.27
C MET A 124 -6.00 -0.79 -7.47
N ILE A 125 -4.73 -1.18 -7.23
CA ILE A 125 -3.77 -1.48 -8.31
C ILE A 125 -4.32 -2.61 -9.20
N LEU A 126 -4.80 -3.70 -8.60
CA LEU A 126 -5.38 -4.83 -9.35
C LEU A 126 -6.62 -4.44 -10.16
N ASP A 127 -7.50 -3.60 -9.62
CA ASP A 127 -8.66 -3.08 -10.35
C ASP A 127 -8.25 -2.24 -11.58
N LEU A 128 -7.16 -1.45 -11.47
CA LEU A 128 -6.63 -0.64 -12.58
C LEU A 128 -5.90 -1.49 -13.63
N LEU A 129 -5.27 -2.57 -13.19
CA LEU A 129 -4.51 -3.48 -14.03
C LEU A 129 -5.41 -4.34 -14.96
N GLY A 130 -6.60 -4.69 -14.49
CA GLY A 130 -7.56 -5.48 -15.26
C GLY A 130 -7.19 -6.97 -15.30
N ASP A 131 -7.02 -7.52 -16.51
CA ASP A 131 -6.77 -8.94 -16.81
C ASP A 131 -5.35 -9.21 -17.37
N SER A 132 -4.52 -8.18 -17.52
CA SER A 132 -3.15 -8.28 -18.02
C SER A 132 -2.12 -7.67 -17.08
N GLY A 133 -0.98 -8.34 -16.87
CA GLY A 133 0.11 -7.90 -15.99
C GLY A 133 0.23 -8.74 -14.72
N SER A 134 0.83 -8.21 -13.65
CA SER A 134 0.75 -8.87 -12.33
C SER A 134 1.03 -7.91 -11.17
N VAL A 135 0.55 -8.28 -9.97
CA VAL A 135 0.84 -7.54 -8.74
C VAL A 135 1.53 -8.44 -7.72
N THR A 136 2.68 -7.99 -7.25
CA THR A 136 3.43 -8.64 -6.17
C THR A 136 3.27 -7.82 -4.90
N GLY A 137 2.60 -8.38 -3.89
CA GLY A 137 2.47 -7.77 -2.58
C GLY A 137 3.46 -8.36 -1.57
N VAL A 138 4.14 -7.51 -0.83
CA VAL A 138 5.11 -7.89 0.20
C VAL A 138 4.76 -7.23 1.53
N ASP A 139 4.87 -7.95 2.63
CA ASP A 139 4.77 -7.37 3.97
C ASP A 139 5.47 -8.28 5.00
N ALA A 140 6.12 -7.70 6.01
CA ALA A 140 6.77 -8.47 7.07
C ALA A 140 5.75 -9.13 8.02
N ALA A 141 4.55 -8.57 8.14
CA ALA A 141 3.54 -9.03 9.07
C ALA A 141 2.55 -10.03 8.42
N ARG A 142 2.84 -11.33 8.58
CA ARG A 142 1.97 -12.43 8.10
C ARG A 142 0.49 -12.26 8.47
N HIS A 143 0.18 -11.82 9.68
CA HIS A 143 -1.20 -11.65 10.13
C HIS A 143 -1.92 -10.52 9.38
N ARG A 144 -1.21 -9.45 8.98
CA ARG A 144 -1.78 -8.39 8.14
C ARG A 144 -2.01 -8.89 6.71
N LEU A 145 -1.11 -9.70 6.17
CA LEU A 145 -1.30 -10.34 4.86
C LEU A 145 -2.46 -11.33 4.82
N ALA A 146 -2.83 -11.94 5.95
CA ALA A 146 -4.05 -12.73 6.02
C ALA A 146 -5.30 -11.87 5.73
N ALA A 147 -5.34 -10.63 6.24
CA ALA A 147 -6.40 -9.67 5.91
C ALA A 147 -6.36 -9.25 4.43
N CYS A 148 -5.16 -9.04 3.87
CA CYS A 148 -4.99 -8.79 2.43
C CYS A 148 -5.58 -9.91 1.58
N ARG A 149 -5.30 -11.17 1.94
CA ARG A 149 -5.88 -12.34 1.23
C ARG A 149 -7.40 -12.38 1.34
N THR A 150 -7.96 -12.03 2.50
CA THR A 150 -9.43 -11.92 2.66
C THR A 150 -10.01 -10.83 1.75
N MET A 151 -9.33 -9.68 1.60
CA MET A 151 -9.75 -8.64 0.67
C MET A 151 -9.69 -9.11 -0.78
N LEU A 152 -8.60 -9.76 -1.20
CA LEU A 152 -8.46 -10.32 -2.56
C LEU A 152 -9.58 -11.32 -2.89
N GLN A 153 -9.93 -12.18 -1.94
CA GLN A 153 -11.04 -13.13 -2.10
C GLN A 153 -12.38 -12.42 -2.17
N LYS A 154 -12.65 -11.48 -1.24
CA LYS A 154 -13.90 -10.74 -1.18
C LYS A 154 -14.16 -9.94 -2.47
N TYR A 155 -13.12 -9.31 -3.01
CA TYR A 155 -13.23 -8.44 -4.19
C TYR A 155 -12.92 -9.15 -5.51
N MET A 156 -12.66 -10.46 -5.49
CA MET A 156 -12.34 -11.28 -6.66
C MET A 156 -11.14 -10.76 -7.46
N LEU A 157 -10.10 -10.27 -6.78
CA LEU A 157 -8.90 -9.66 -7.38
C LEU A 157 -7.64 -10.53 -7.28
N GLY A 158 -7.81 -11.77 -6.86
CA GLY A 158 -6.68 -12.64 -6.52
C GLY A 158 -5.86 -13.15 -7.69
N ASP A 159 -6.40 -13.09 -8.90
CA ASP A 159 -5.94 -13.93 -10.00
C ASP A 159 -4.57 -13.54 -10.58
N GLN A 160 -4.32 -12.24 -10.73
CA GLN A 160 -3.02 -11.69 -11.15
C GLN A 160 -2.09 -11.39 -9.97
N CYS A 161 -2.48 -11.74 -8.75
CA CYS A 161 -1.78 -11.35 -7.53
C CYS A 161 -0.94 -12.50 -6.96
N ARG A 162 0.21 -12.16 -6.37
CA ARG A 162 0.99 -13.05 -5.51
C ARG A 162 1.46 -12.30 -4.26
N LEU A 163 1.45 -12.98 -3.11
CA LEU A 163 1.80 -12.37 -1.82
C LEU A 163 2.97 -13.09 -1.18
N PHE A 164 3.93 -12.31 -0.69
CA PHE A 164 5.10 -12.78 0.03
C PHE A 164 5.14 -12.22 1.44
N VAL A 165 5.44 -13.08 2.41
CA VAL A 165 5.89 -12.67 3.74
C VAL A 165 7.41 -12.50 3.67
N ALA A 166 7.90 -11.27 3.75
CA ALA A 166 9.32 -10.95 3.67
C ALA A 166 9.63 -9.57 4.28
N ASP A 167 10.90 -9.33 4.58
CA ASP A 167 11.40 -7.98 4.85
C ASP A 167 11.49 -7.20 3.52
N GLY A 168 10.74 -6.09 3.43
CA GLY A 168 10.71 -5.26 2.24
C GLY A 168 12.05 -4.59 1.94
N THR A 169 12.94 -4.42 2.92
CA THR A 169 14.27 -3.80 2.72
C THR A 169 15.25 -4.71 1.98
N SER A 170 15.02 -6.03 2.03
CA SER A 170 15.89 -7.04 1.42
C SER A 170 15.21 -7.90 0.35
N PHE A 171 13.90 -7.72 0.12
CA PHE A 171 13.13 -8.45 -0.88
C PHE A 171 13.78 -8.38 -2.28
N SER A 172 13.77 -9.50 -3.01
CA SER A 172 14.52 -9.64 -4.26
C SER A 172 13.81 -10.42 -5.37
N VAL A 173 12.52 -10.76 -5.20
CA VAL A 173 11.78 -11.51 -6.23
C VAL A 173 11.33 -10.56 -7.34
N ILE A 174 11.67 -10.93 -8.58
CA ILE A 174 11.42 -10.16 -9.80
C ILE A 174 10.03 -10.43 -10.38
N PRO A 175 9.47 -9.56 -11.25
CA PRO A 175 8.23 -9.88 -11.96
C PRO A 175 8.43 -11.10 -12.86
N THR A 176 7.44 -11.98 -12.89
CA THR A 176 7.42 -13.11 -13.82
C THR A 176 6.72 -12.65 -15.08
N ARG A 177 7.51 -12.27 -16.09
CA ARG A 177 6.98 -11.98 -17.41
C ARG A 177 6.57 -13.31 -18.03
N PHE A 178 5.35 -13.38 -18.59
CA PHE A 178 4.86 -14.57 -19.26
C PHE A 178 5.90 -15.03 -20.29
N ARG A 179 6.37 -16.28 -20.20
CA ARG A 179 7.06 -16.93 -21.32
C ARG A 179 5.99 -17.23 -22.38
N SER A 180 5.79 -16.31 -23.31
CA SER A 180 5.30 -16.68 -24.64
C SER A 180 6.39 -17.51 -25.29
N ASP A 181 6.02 -18.71 -25.73
CA ASP A 181 6.80 -19.61 -26.59
C ASP A 181 7.98 -20.33 -25.93
N CYS A 182 7.70 -21.50 -25.36
CA CYS A 182 8.64 -22.61 -25.47
C CYS A 182 8.04 -23.60 -26.46
N GLU A 183 8.56 -23.57 -27.70
CA GLU A 183 8.46 -24.71 -28.61
C GLU A 183 8.82 -25.97 -27.82
N SER A 184 7.98 -26.99 -27.96
CA SER A 184 8.16 -28.31 -27.39
C SER A 184 9.44 -28.94 -27.92
N CYS A 185 10.56 -28.79 -27.19
CA CYS A 185 11.67 -29.72 -27.29
C CYS A 185 11.46 -30.81 -26.23
N GLU A 186 10.70 -31.84 -26.61
CA GLU A 186 10.75 -33.13 -25.93
C GLU A 186 12.16 -33.70 -26.09
N SER A 187 13.02 -33.50 -25.09
CA SER A 187 14.21 -34.33 -24.91
C SER A 187 14.17 -34.93 -23.52
N GLY A 188 13.98 -36.25 -23.51
CA GLY A 188 13.70 -37.07 -22.36
C GLY A 188 14.73 -36.99 -21.22
N LEU A 189 14.19 -36.86 -20.03
CA LEU A 189 14.53 -37.51 -18.76
C LEU A 189 13.58 -36.88 -17.73
N GLU A 190 12.43 -37.53 -17.49
CA GLU A 190 11.46 -37.08 -16.49
C GLU A 190 12.01 -37.24 -15.06
N GLU A 191 12.93 -36.36 -14.67
CA GLU A 191 12.98 -35.96 -13.27
C GLU A 191 11.66 -35.23 -13.00
N ARG A 192 10.86 -35.72 -12.05
CA ARG A 192 9.65 -35.02 -11.60
C ARG A 192 10.04 -33.70 -10.93
N VAL A 193 10.20 -32.66 -11.73
CA VAL A 193 10.46 -31.32 -11.24
C VAL A 193 9.20 -30.81 -10.55
N ASP A 194 9.31 -30.50 -9.25
CA ASP A 194 8.19 -30.03 -8.43
C ASP A 194 7.87 -28.57 -8.77
N VAL A 195 6.95 -28.38 -9.73
CA VAL A 195 6.46 -27.08 -10.18
C VAL A 195 5.25 -26.63 -9.36
N PHE A 196 5.07 -25.31 -9.25
CA PHE A 196 3.86 -24.73 -8.65
C PHE A 196 2.64 -25.06 -9.51
N LYS A 197 1.66 -25.73 -8.89
CA LYS A 197 0.36 -26.03 -9.51
C LYS A 197 -0.64 -24.93 -9.18
N GLU A 198 -1.85 -25.00 -9.74
CA GLU A 198 -2.93 -24.09 -9.38
C GLU A 198 -3.13 -24.03 -7.86
N TRP A 199 -3.32 -22.81 -7.36
CA TRP A 199 -3.43 -22.56 -5.94
C TRP A 199 -4.64 -23.27 -5.34
N THR A 200 -4.42 -24.05 -4.29
CA THR A 200 -5.50 -24.64 -3.48
C THR A 200 -5.45 -24.09 -2.06
N SER A 201 -6.61 -23.76 -1.50
CA SER A 201 -6.72 -23.23 -0.12
C SER A 201 -6.27 -24.25 0.95
N ARG A 202 -6.16 -25.54 0.58
CA ARG A 202 -5.76 -26.63 1.47
C ARG A 202 -4.25 -26.82 1.42
N ARG A 203 -3.53 -26.25 2.40
CA ARG A 203 -2.13 -26.61 2.66
C ARG A 203 -1.99 -28.14 2.81
N PRO A 204 -1.03 -28.78 2.13
CA PRO A 204 -0.73 -30.20 2.35
C PRO A 204 -0.48 -30.50 3.84
N TRP A 205 -0.94 -31.66 4.30
CA TRP A 205 -0.82 -32.09 5.71
C TRP A 205 0.62 -31.95 6.27
N LYS A 206 1.63 -32.24 5.46
CA LYS A 206 3.05 -32.14 5.83
C LYS A 206 3.48 -30.71 6.19
N GLU A 207 2.94 -29.69 5.52
CA GLU A 207 3.24 -28.28 5.80
C GLU A 207 2.51 -27.79 7.06
N ARG A 208 1.26 -28.22 7.26
CA ARG A 208 0.50 -27.93 8.50
C ARG A 208 1.25 -28.41 9.74
N LYS A 209 1.86 -29.60 9.66
CA LYS A 209 2.65 -30.19 10.75
C LYS A 209 3.97 -29.45 11.03
N ARG A 210 4.59 -28.83 10.00
CA ARG A 210 5.78 -27.97 10.19
C ARG A 210 5.41 -26.62 10.81
N ALA A 211 4.34 -25.98 10.33
CA ALA A 211 3.86 -24.71 10.88
C ALA A 211 3.42 -24.83 12.36
N SER A 212 2.86 -25.98 12.76
CA SER A 212 2.49 -26.25 14.15
C SER A 212 3.69 -26.48 15.09
N LYS A 213 4.90 -26.73 14.57
CA LYS A 213 6.12 -26.91 15.39
C LYS A 213 6.85 -25.59 15.65
N ASN A 214 6.68 -24.58 14.79
CA ASN A 214 7.27 -23.26 14.97
C ASN A 214 6.25 -22.39 15.71
N GLY A 215 6.24 -22.49 17.05
CA GLY A 215 5.35 -21.70 17.90
C GLY A 215 5.54 -20.18 17.74
N THR A 216 4.47 -19.41 18.03
CA THR A 216 4.31 -17.93 17.99
C THR A 216 4.81 -17.20 16.73
N PRO A 217 4.00 -16.32 16.11
CA PRO A 217 4.43 -15.56 14.94
C PRO A 217 5.57 -14.59 15.31
N GLN A 218 6.81 -14.95 14.97
CA GLN A 218 7.95 -14.04 15.07
C GLN A 218 7.94 -13.02 13.92
N LEU A 219 8.42 -11.82 14.21
CA LEU A 219 8.74 -10.81 13.19
C LEU A 219 9.78 -11.40 12.23
N VAL A 220 9.60 -11.22 10.93
CA VAL A 220 10.54 -11.74 9.92
C VAL A 220 11.89 -11.05 10.12
N SER A 221 12.96 -11.82 10.32
CA SER A 221 14.33 -11.28 10.31
C SER A 221 14.80 -11.09 8.87
N SER A 222 15.66 -10.10 8.63
CA SER A 222 16.25 -9.79 7.32
C SER A 222 16.96 -10.98 6.63
N SER A 223 17.30 -12.02 7.39
CA SER A 223 17.96 -13.26 6.93
C SER A 223 17.01 -14.37 6.45
N GLN A 224 15.70 -14.25 6.62
CA GLN A 224 14.76 -15.27 6.16
C GLN A 224 14.40 -15.05 4.68
N PRO A 225 14.42 -16.11 3.84
CA PRO A 225 14.02 -15.97 2.45
C PRO A 225 12.53 -15.63 2.34
N PRO A 226 12.10 -14.90 1.28
CA PRO A 226 10.69 -14.58 1.08
C PRO A 226 9.80 -15.82 1.04
N GLU A 227 8.73 -15.84 1.84
CA GLU A 227 7.76 -16.94 1.82
C GLU A 227 6.56 -16.57 0.95
N LEU A 228 6.36 -17.33 -0.13
CA LEU A 228 5.14 -17.24 -0.93
C LEU A 228 3.94 -17.83 -0.18
N ILE A 229 2.94 -17.00 0.12
CA ILE A 229 1.78 -17.39 0.95
C ILE A 229 0.44 -17.35 0.19
N TYR A 230 0.44 -16.82 -1.03
CA TYR A 230 -0.71 -16.75 -1.93
C TYR A 230 -0.24 -16.47 -3.35
N TYR A 231 -0.89 -17.08 -4.34
CA TYR A 231 -0.76 -16.71 -5.74
C TYR A 231 -2.03 -17.08 -6.50
N GLY A 232 -2.43 -16.25 -7.46
CA GLY A 232 -3.53 -16.53 -8.38
C GLY A 232 -3.09 -17.38 -9.59
N GLN A 233 -4.04 -17.73 -10.46
CA GLN A 233 -3.77 -18.59 -11.62
C GLN A 233 -2.88 -17.85 -12.63
N HIS A 234 -3.17 -16.56 -12.85
CA HIS A 234 -2.47 -15.70 -13.81
C HIS A 234 -1.39 -14.81 -13.17
N SER A 235 -0.97 -15.09 -11.94
CA SER A 235 0.07 -14.31 -11.26
C SER A 235 1.50 -14.59 -11.77
N GLY A 236 1.63 -15.42 -12.80
CA GLY A 236 2.90 -15.91 -13.37
C GLY A 236 3.69 -16.89 -12.49
N VAL A 237 3.06 -17.46 -11.46
CA VAL A 237 3.70 -18.46 -10.57
C VAL A 237 3.45 -19.89 -11.03
N VAL A 238 2.25 -20.19 -11.54
CA VAL A 238 1.85 -21.53 -11.96
C VAL A 238 2.79 -22.01 -13.08
N GLY A 239 3.28 -23.24 -12.97
CA GLY A 239 4.23 -23.84 -13.91
C GLY A 239 5.70 -23.58 -13.59
N LEU A 240 6.02 -22.61 -12.72
CA LEU A 240 7.41 -22.36 -12.32
C LEU A 240 7.90 -23.34 -11.27
N THR A 241 9.20 -23.59 -11.28
CA THR A 241 9.92 -24.22 -10.17
C THR A 241 10.22 -23.20 -9.07
N LYS A 242 10.56 -23.67 -7.87
CA LYS A 242 11.08 -22.80 -6.80
C LYS A 242 12.37 -22.07 -7.22
N GLY A 243 13.26 -22.75 -7.95
CA GLY A 243 14.51 -22.16 -8.41
C GLY A 243 14.29 -21.00 -9.37
N GLU A 244 13.31 -21.10 -10.26
CA GLU A 244 12.94 -20.03 -11.18
C GLU A 244 12.25 -18.86 -10.48
N LEU A 245 11.31 -19.14 -9.58
CA LEU A 245 10.59 -18.07 -8.86
C LEU A 245 11.52 -17.24 -7.98
N PHE A 246 12.46 -17.89 -7.29
CA PHE A 246 13.39 -17.22 -6.37
C PHE A 246 14.75 -16.92 -7.01
N LYS A 247 14.83 -16.92 -8.34
CA LYS A 247 16.04 -16.56 -9.08
C LYS A 247 16.41 -15.11 -8.78
N THR A 248 17.66 -14.89 -8.39
CA THR A 248 18.25 -13.56 -8.26
C THR A 248 18.77 -13.10 -9.62
N LEU A 249 18.54 -11.82 -9.93
CA LEU A 249 19.07 -11.17 -11.11
C LEU A 249 20.16 -10.17 -10.73
N SER A 250 21.09 -9.94 -11.64
CA SER A 250 22.03 -8.83 -11.55
C SER A 250 21.32 -7.48 -11.74
N ASP A 251 21.92 -6.39 -11.28
CA ASP A 251 21.33 -5.04 -11.41
C ASP A 251 21.03 -4.66 -12.86
N ASN A 252 21.87 -5.10 -13.81
CA ASN A 252 21.65 -4.86 -15.24
C ASN A 252 20.46 -5.65 -15.80
N GLU A 253 20.25 -6.88 -15.33
CA GLU A 253 19.07 -7.65 -15.71
C GLU A 253 17.79 -7.05 -15.10
N ILE A 254 17.85 -6.53 -13.86
CA ILE A 254 16.73 -5.83 -13.21
C ILE A 254 16.42 -4.51 -13.92
N ALA A 255 17.43 -3.78 -14.38
CA ALA A 255 17.24 -2.56 -15.16
C ALA A 255 16.34 -2.78 -16.39
N ASN A 256 16.37 -3.97 -16.99
CA ASN A 256 15.57 -4.31 -18.17
C ASN A 256 14.28 -5.09 -17.83
N ASN A 257 14.36 -5.98 -16.84
CA ASN A 257 13.31 -6.97 -16.53
C ASN A 257 12.64 -6.76 -15.17
N GLY A 258 12.99 -5.70 -14.44
CA GLY A 258 12.38 -5.33 -13.17
C GLY A 258 10.92 -4.90 -13.31
N TYR A 259 10.35 -4.46 -12.20
CA TYR A 259 8.97 -4.00 -12.14
C TYR A 259 8.79 -2.72 -12.95
N ASP A 260 7.65 -2.61 -13.63
CA ASP A 260 7.26 -1.40 -14.36
C ASP A 260 6.89 -0.29 -13.39
N LYS A 261 6.25 -0.68 -12.28
CA LYS A 261 5.72 0.20 -11.24
C LYS A 261 6.07 -0.34 -9.85
N VAL A 262 6.45 0.55 -8.94
CA VAL A 262 6.69 0.19 -7.54
C VAL A 262 5.96 1.16 -6.62
N LEU A 263 5.19 0.64 -5.67
CA LEU A 263 4.59 1.39 -4.57
C LEU A 263 5.34 1.04 -3.28
N VAL A 264 5.82 2.08 -2.59
CA VAL A 264 6.38 2.01 -1.24
C VAL A 264 5.49 2.85 -0.34
N ASP A 265 4.39 2.27 0.14
CA ASP A 265 3.54 2.85 1.18
C ASP A 265 4.15 2.51 2.56
N ALA A 266 5.16 3.27 2.95
CA ALA A 266 6.09 2.85 3.99
C ALA A 266 5.46 2.82 5.39
N GLU A 267 5.95 1.91 6.23
CA GLU A 267 5.65 1.94 7.65
C GLU A 267 6.14 3.26 8.26
N CYS A 268 5.27 3.92 9.02
CA CYS A 268 5.51 5.24 9.58
C CYS A 268 4.89 5.37 10.98
N THR A 269 4.96 6.56 11.55
CA THR A 269 4.34 6.92 12.85
C THR A 269 2.81 6.94 12.83
N HIS A 270 2.19 7.05 11.64
CA HIS A 270 0.73 7.15 11.44
C HIS A 270 0.08 8.39 12.08
N ASP A 271 0.84 9.45 12.33
CA ASP A 271 0.42 10.73 12.93
C ASP A 271 -0.46 11.58 12.01
N GLY A 272 -0.57 11.25 10.73
CA GLY A 272 -1.58 11.81 9.82
C GLY A 272 -2.81 10.92 9.64
N SER A 273 -2.81 9.69 10.18
CA SER A 273 -3.91 8.74 9.94
C SER A 273 -5.03 8.89 10.96
N ILE A 274 -6.15 9.46 10.51
CA ILE A 274 -7.38 9.67 11.31
C ILE A 274 -7.79 8.42 12.09
N LYS A 275 -7.88 7.29 11.39
CA LYS A 275 -8.30 6.02 11.99
C LYS A 275 -7.34 5.54 13.08
N HIS A 276 -6.04 5.85 12.97
CA HIS A 276 -5.07 5.50 14.01
C HIS A 276 -5.15 6.48 15.17
N ILE A 277 -5.30 7.77 14.91
CA ILE A 277 -5.47 8.82 15.91
C ILE A 277 -6.70 8.55 16.80
N GLN A 278 -7.86 8.29 16.21
CA GLN A 278 -9.08 7.94 16.95
C GLN A 278 -8.94 6.66 17.80
N LYS A 279 -8.13 5.69 17.37
CA LYS A 279 -7.82 4.51 18.20
C LYS A 279 -6.93 4.88 19.39
N PHE A 280 -6.06 5.88 19.27
CA PHE A 280 -5.18 6.30 20.37
C PHE A 280 -5.92 7.03 21.48
N GLU A 281 -7.01 7.73 21.18
CA GLU A 281 -7.94 8.25 22.20
C GLU A 281 -8.44 7.13 23.13
N HIS A 282 -8.69 5.94 22.56
CA HIS A 282 -9.12 4.77 23.31
C HIS A 282 -7.98 4.00 23.98
N TRP A 283 -6.78 3.99 23.38
CA TRP A 283 -5.60 3.22 23.88
C TRP A 283 -4.69 4.04 24.82
N GLY A 284 -4.97 5.32 25.00
CA GLY A 284 -4.27 6.23 25.91
C GLY A 284 -3.06 6.93 25.27
N TRP A 285 -2.89 8.20 25.64
CA TRP A 285 -1.89 9.12 25.10
C TRP A 285 -0.43 8.65 25.24
N ARG A 286 -0.12 7.84 26.26
CA ARG A 286 1.21 7.25 26.46
C ARG A 286 1.65 6.35 25.30
N THR A 287 0.71 5.63 24.68
CA THR A 287 1.00 4.77 23.52
C THR A 287 1.32 5.60 22.28
N PHE A 288 0.63 6.72 22.12
CA PHE A 288 0.88 7.69 21.05
C PHE A 288 2.25 8.36 21.24
N GLN A 289 2.53 8.88 22.44
CA GLN A 289 3.81 9.51 22.78
C GLN A 289 4.99 8.59 22.47
N ARG A 290 4.93 7.32 22.86
CA ARG A 290 5.99 6.35 22.52
C ARG A 290 6.12 6.07 21.02
N ARG A 291 5.04 6.18 20.24
CA ARG A 291 5.06 5.87 18.80
C ARG A 291 5.52 7.06 17.95
N VAL A 292 5.25 8.28 18.40
CA VAL A 292 5.43 9.52 17.62
C VAL A 292 6.53 10.42 18.19
N LEU A 293 6.73 10.44 19.51
CA LEU A 293 7.65 11.36 20.20
C LEU A 293 8.99 10.71 20.61
N ASP A 294 9.19 9.45 20.27
CA ASP A 294 10.40 8.70 20.60
C ASP A 294 11.47 8.91 19.51
N ALA A 295 12.56 9.60 19.87
CA ALA A 295 13.62 9.97 18.94
C ALA A 295 14.40 8.76 18.40
N GLU A 296 14.72 7.77 19.25
CA GLU A 296 15.42 6.55 18.80
C GLU A 296 14.58 5.80 17.76
N ARG A 297 13.27 5.70 18.01
CA ARG A 297 12.32 5.12 17.06
C ARG A 297 12.22 5.92 15.76
N THR A 298 12.34 7.25 15.83
CA THR A 298 12.26 8.11 14.65
C THR A 298 13.45 7.89 13.72
N ASP A 299 14.66 7.76 14.27
CA ASP A 299 15.88 7.42 13.51
C ASP A 299 15.80 6.02 12.90
N ASP A 300 15.26 5.05 13.65
CA ASP A 300 15.00 3.69 13.16
C ASP A 300 13.99 3.70 11.99
N LEU A 301 12.91 4.49 12.10
CA LEU A 301 11.90 4.63 11.06
C LEU A 301 12.43 5.32 9.81
N HIS A 302 13.21 6.41 9.97
CA HIS A 302 13.87 7.07 8.85
C HIS A 302 14.77 6.08 8.09
N SER A 303 15.61 5.34 8.81
CA SER A 303 16.50 4.34 8.22
C SER A 303 15.72 3.21 7.52
N LEU A 304 14.65 2.71 8.15
CA LEU A 304 13.77 1.70 7.57
C LEU A 304 13.12 2.21 6.26
N GLN A 305 12.57 3.43 6.28
CA GLN A 305 11.90 4.04 5.13
C GLN A 305 12.87 4.27 3.97
N LEU A 306 14.07 4.78 4.25
CA LEU A 306 15.12 4.94 3.25
C LEU A 306 15.53 3.60 2.63
N ASN A 307 15.68 2.54 3.43
CA ASN A 307 16.02 1.21 2.96
C ASN A 307 14.88 0.59 2.12
N LEU A 308 13.63 0.79 2.51
CA LEU A 308 12.46 0.36 1.73
C LEU A 308 12.39 1.08 0.38
N LEU A 309 12.56 2.40 0.38
CA LEU A 309 12.58 3.21 -0.84
C LEU A 309 13.73 2.79 -1.77
N THR A 310 14.93 2.62 -1.22
CA THR A 310 16.11 2.18 -1.96
C THR A 310 15.92 0.79 -2.56
N ASN A 311 15.39 -0.18 -1.80
CA ASN A 311 15.15 -1.50 -2.35
C ASN A 311 14.02 -1.52 -3.40
N GLY A 312 12.94 -0.77 -3.17
CA GLY A 312 11.89 -0.57 -4.17
C GLY A 312 12.45 -0.02 -5.48
N PHE A 313 13.31 0.98 -5.40
CA PHE A 313 13.96 1.59 -6.57
C PHE A 313 14.98 0.67 -7.25
N ARG A 314 15.70 -0.16 -6.47
CA ARG A 314 16.57 -1.21 -7.01
C ARG A 314 15.79 -2.14 -7.93
N LEU A 315 14.61 -2.59 -7.48
CA LEU A 315 13.74 -3.53 -8.21
C LEU A 315 12.96 -2.91 -9.38
N LEU A 316 12.98 -1.58 -9.51
CA LEU A 316 12.36 -0.85 -10.62
C LEU A 316 13.21 -0.97 -11.88
N LYS A 317 12.57 -1.22 -13.03
CA LYS A 317 13.23 -1.17 -14.33
C LYS A 317 13.55 0.28 -14.73
N VAL A 318 14.47 0.46 -15.67
CA VAL A 318 14.74 1.77 -16.29
C VAL A 318 13.51 2.27 -17.04
N GLY A 319 13.18 3.56 -16.88
CA GLY A 319 11.95 4.18 -17.35
C GLY A 319 10.69 3.78 -16.57
N GLY A 320 10.81 2.90 -15.57
CA GLY A 320 9.72 2.60 -14.64
C GLY A 320 9.41 3.80 -13.74
N SER A 321 8.30 3.72 -12.99
CA SER A 321 7.96 4.73 -11.98
C SER A 321 7.73 4.14 -10.60
N LEU A 322 8.26 4.81 -9.58
CA LEU A 322 8.05 4.46 -8.18
C LEU A 322 7.27 5.57 -7.48
N VAL A 323 6.31 5.21 -6.62
CA VAL A 323 5.67 6.13 -5.69
C VAL A 323 6.05 5.75 -4.28
N TYR A 324 6.60 6.72 -3.54
CA TYR A 324 6.79 6.66 -2.12
C TYR A 324 5.66 7.43 -1.43
N SER A 325 5.04 6.82 -0.42
CA SER A 325 4.03 7.50 0.40
C SER A 325 4.13 7.11 1.86
N THR A 326 3.75 8.04 2.73
CA THR A 326 3.55 7.76 4.16
C THR A 326 2.26 8.44 4.62
N CYS A 327 1.66 7.94 5.70
CA CYS A 327 0.59 8.64 6.42
C CYS A 327 1.11 9.41 7.64
N SER A 328 2.36 9.92 7.54
CA SER A 328 2.95 10.83 8.52
C SER A 328 2.90 12.28 8.05
N LEU A 329 2.75 13.21 8.97
CA LEU A 329 2.84 14.64 8.70
C LEU A 329 4.25 15.20 8.92
N THR A 330 5.12 14.47 9.63
CA THR A 330 6.50 14.92 9.92
C THR A 330 7.35 15.08 8.65
N VAL A 331 8.24 16.08 8.63
CA VAL A 331 9.21 16.28 7.52
C VAL A 331 10.28 15.19 7.52
N ALA A 332 10.71 14.76 8.72
CA ALA A 332 11.71 13.71 8.91
C ALA A 332 11.36 12.39 8.20
N GLN A 333 10.10 11.98 8.17
CA GLN A 333 9.68 10.74 7.48
C GLN A 333 9.29 10.96 6.02
N ASN A 334 9.41 12.18 5.49
CA ASN A 334 8.91 12.56 4.18
C ASN A 334 10.02 13.19 3.34
N GLU A 335 10.15 14.51 3.34
CA GLU A 335 11.14 15.21 2.51
C GLU A 335 12.58 14.82 2.88
N ASP A 336 12.91 14.61 4.15
CA ASP A 336 14.27 14.24 4.56
C ASP A 336 14.67 12.87 3.98
N VAL A 337 13.76 11.89 4.02
CA VAL A 337 13.95 10.57 3.38
C VAL A 337 14.13 10.71 1.87
N VAL A 338 13.29 11.53 1.23
CA VAL A 338 13.36 11.76 -0.23
C VAL A 338 14.67 12.44 -0.62
N GLU A 339 15.09 13.47 0.12
CA GLU A 339 16.34 14.17 -0.13
C GLU A 339 17.55 13.25 0.06
N GLN A 340 17.59 12.46 1.13
CA GLN A 340 18.67 11.52 1.37
C GLN A 340 18.72 10.46 0.26
N PHE A 341 17.57 9.90 -0.11
CA PHE A 341 17.47 8.95 -1.21
C PHE A 341 18.02 9.52 -2.53
N LEU A 342 17.65 10.75 -2.90
CA LEU A 342 18.13 11.40 -4.12
C LEU A 342 19.65 11.68 -4.08
N LYS A 343 20.20 12.02 -2.90
CA LYS A 343 21.66 12.20 -2.72
C LYS A 343 22.43 10.89 -2.95
N GLU A 344 21.84 9.76 -2.56
CA GLU A 344 22.46 8.43 -2.65
C GLU A 344 22.21 7.74 -4.01
N ASN A 345 21.16 8.11 -4.75
CA ASN A 345 20.72 7.43 -5.96
C ASN A 345 20.73 8.37 -7.18
N ARG A 346 21.88 8.46 -7.87
CA ARG A 346 22.09 9.38 -9.02
C ARG A 346 21.19 9.11 -10.24
N THR A 347 20.67 7.89 -10.37
CA THR A 347 19.76 7.52 -11.48
C THR A 347 18.30 7.76 -11.13
N ALA A 348 17.99 8.21 -9.91
CA ALA A 348 16.64 8.58 -9.51
C ALA A 348 16.37 10.03 -9.89
N GLU A 349 15.24 10.27 -10.54
CA GLU A 349 14.72 11.61 -10.77
C GLU A 349 13.35 11.74 -10.13
N LEU A 350 13.16 12.80 -9.34
CA LEU A 350 11.85 13.19 -8.81
C LEU A 350 11.04 13.86 -9.91
N ILE A 351 9.86 13.31 -10.22
CA ILE A 351 9.02 13.71 -11.34
C ILE A 351 7.70 14.33 -10.87
N GLU A 352 7.17 15.23 -11.68
CA GLU A 352 5.90 15.89 -11.40
C GLU A 352 4.74 14.88 -11.50
N ILE A 353 3.71 15.08 -10.68
CA ILE A 353 2.49 14.29 -10.72
C ILE A 353 1.42 15.14 -11.41
N ASP A 354 1.25 14.98 -12.72
CA ASP A 354 0.32 15.84 -13.47
C ASP A 354 -1.12 15.83 -12.92
N ALA A 355 -1.57 14.68 -12.41
CA ALA A 355 -2.88 14.56 -11.77
C ALA A 355 -3.00 15.41 -10.48
N ALA A 356 -1.90 15.68 -9.78
CA ALA A 356 -1.89 16.43 -8.52
C ALA A 356 -2.28 17.90 -8.69
N ARG A 357 -2.18 18.46 -9.91
CA ARG A 357 -2.63 19.83 -10.20
C ARG A 357 -4.10 20.08 -9.88
N ASN A 358 -4.91 19.02 -9.91
CA ASN A 358 -6.35 19.08 -9.63
C ASN A 358 -6.72 18.46 -8.28
N TRP A 359 -5.75 17.96 -7.50
CA TRP A 359 -6.00 17.39 -6.19
C TRP A 359 -6.13 18.49 -5.14
N PRO A 360 -6.96 18.31 -4.11
CA PRO A 360 -7.08 19.26 -3.02
C PRO A 360 -5.91 19.11 -2.03
N CYS A 361 -4.67 19.16 -2.51
CA CYS A 361 -3.45 18.96 -1.72
C CYS A 361 -2.53 20.19 -1.76
N LYS A 362 -1.52 20.20 -0.90
CA LYS A 362 -0.48 21.23 -0.87
C LYS A 362 0.83 20.66 -1.41
N GLY A 363 1.68 21.52 -1.96
CA GLY A 363 3.08 21.16 -2.18
C GLY A 363 3.81 20.93 -0.85
N GLY A 364 4.71 19.95 -0.82
CA GLY A 364 5.64 19.77 0.30
C GLY A 364 6.76 20.80 0.30
N CYS A 365 7.67 20.71 1.27
CA CYS A 365 8.83 21.59 1.34
C CYS A 365 9.81 21.36 0.17
N LEU A 366 9.85 20.13 -0.33
CA LEU A 366 10.60 19.75 -1.52
C LEU A 366 9.71 19.88 -2.76
N PRO A 367 10.15 20.57 -3.84
CA PRO A 367 9.38 20.67 -5.07
C PRO A 367 8.98 19.29 -5.64
N LYS A 368 7.83 19.21 -6.31
CA LYS A 368 7.26 17.97 -6.88
C LYS A 368 6.85 16.90 -5.84
N THR A 369 6.76 17.28 -4.57
CA THR A 369 6.18 16.45 -3.51
C THR A 369 4.85 17.04 -3.04
N TRP A 370 3.94 16.18 -2.59
CA TRP A 370 2.56 16.56 -2.33
C TRP A 370 2.08 16.05 -0.97
N ARG A 371 1.31 16.88 -0.26
CA ARG A 371 0.80 16.65 1.09
C ARG A 371 -0.71 16.82 1.14
N PHE A 372 -1.37 15.80 1.68
CA PHE A 372 -2.79 15.79 2.03
C PHE A 372 -2.93 16.03 3.53
N ASP A 373 -3.99 16.73 3.92
CA ASP A 373 -4.28 16.98 5.33
C ASP A 373 -5.80 17.15 5.59
N PRO A 374 -6.28 16.92 6.83
CA PRO A 374 -7.71 17.02 7.15
C PRO A 374 -8.36 18.39 6.87
N LEU A 375 -7.61 19.49 6.98
CA LEU A 375 -8.16 20.84 6.80
C LEU A 375 -8.30 21.21 5.33
N THR A 376 -7.31 20.83 4.52
CA THR A 376 -7.20 21.26 3.12
C THR A 376 -7.83 20.25 2.18
N SER A 377 -7.49 18.99 2.39
CA SER A 377 -7.92 17.89 1.52
C SER A 377 -9.22 17.27 1.97
N ARG A 378 -9.61 17.49 3.23
CA ARG A 378 -10.68 16.76 3.90
C ARG A 378 -10.43 15.25 3.90
N THR A 379 -9.17 14.81 3.92
CA THR A 379 -8.76 13.40 3.96
C THR A 379 -7.89 13.12 5.18
N SER A 380 -7.49 11.86 5.38
CA SER A 380 -6.33 11.59 6.24
C SER A 380 -5.08 12.30 5.69
N GLY A 381 -4.11 12.54 6.57
CA GLY A 381 -2.79 13.02 6.21
C GLY A 381 -2.03 11.99 5.37
N LEU A 382 -1.43 12.46 4.27
CA LEU A 382 -0.60 11.62 3.40
C LEU A 382 0.46 12.45 2.67
N PHE A 383 1.66 11.93 2.57
CA PHE A 383 2.72 12.45 1.70
C PHE A 383 2.88 11.57 0.47
N ILE A 384 3.17 12.17 -0.69
CA ILE A 384 3.42 11.47 -1.95
C ILE A 384 4.62 12.08 -2.67
N ALA A 385 5.58 11.22 -3.03
CA ALA A 385 6.69 11.54 -3.93
C ALA A 385 6.78 10.49 -5.05
N LYS A 386 7.00 10.94 -6.29
CA LYS A 386 7.08 10.07 -7.46
C LYS A 386 8.44 10.17 -8.13
N PHE A 387 9.03 9.02 -8.45
CA PHE A 387 10.34 8.90 -9.06
C PHE A 387 10.27 8.15 -10.38
N THR A 388 11.23 8.41 -11.26
CA THR A 388 11.57 7.53 -12.38
C THR A 388 13.04 7.12 -12.32
N LYS A 389 13.36 5.99 -12.94
CA LYS A 389 14.74 5.47 -13.03
C LYS A 389 15.32 5.79 -14.41
N LEU A 390 16.37 6.59 -14.42
CA LEU A 390 17.10 6.99 -15.62
C LEU A 390 18.05 5.88 -16.09
N VAL A 391 18.42 5.96 -17.37
CA VAL A 391 19.53 5.17 -17.93
C VAL A 391 20.83 5.71 -17.33
N ILE A 392 21.78 4.82 -17.00
CA ILE A 392 23.13 5.18 -16.54
C ILE A 392 23.95 5.76 -17.69
#